data_AF-A0A0L0CR40-F1
#
_entry.id   AF-A0A0L0CR40-F1
#
_cell.length_a   1.000
_cell.length_b   1.000
_cell.length_c   1.000
_cell.angle_alpha   90.00
_cell.angle_beta   90.00
_cell.angle_gamma   90.00
#
_symmetry.space_group_name_H-M   'P 1'
#
loop_
_entity.id
_entity.type
_entity.pdbx_description
1 polymer ?
#
loop_
_entity_poly.entity_id
_entity_poly.type
_entity_poly.pdbx_seq_one_letter_code
_entity_poly.pdbx_strand_id
1 'polypeptide(L)'
;MVNSNKSNHTKTKPFTKTQPNRNKGGGRGTGGGAPYKKPAHGKAAFVKSKEAQRHERAKKFQERQALRAQKQKELEEERAKAKKEKEEKIKQYKKKRLEKTKAISKRTQRGQPLMKDRMQLLLKQIQEMKKNG
;
A
#
# COMPACT_ATOMS: atom_id res chain seq x y z
N MET A 1 45.08 -14.45 -12.81
CA MET A 1 44.47 -13.28 -13.50
C MET A 1 43.30 -12.80 -12.68
N VAL A 2 43.32 -11.52 -12.33
CA VAL A 2 42.42 -10.83 -11.40
C VAL A 2 41.35 -10.10 -12.22
N ASN A 3 40.07 -10.18 -11.84
CA ASN A 3 39.17 -9.03 -11.68
C ASN A 3 37.70 -9.40 -11.41
N SER A 4 37.36 -9.50 -10.13
CA SER A 4 36.49 -8.57 -9.40
C SER A 4 35.25 -8.00 -10.13
N ASN A 5 34.11 -8.66 -9.94
CA ASN A 5 32.77 -8.05 -10.06
C ASN A 5 32.59 -6.94 -9.01
N LYS A 6 32.41 -5.68 -9.44
CA LYS A 6 31.89 -4.59 -8.60
C LYS A 6 30.56 -4.10 -9.15
N SER A 7 29.48 -4.62 -8.58
CA SER A 7 28.13 -4.07 -8.68
C SER A 7 28.02 -2.90 -7.69
N ASN A 8 27.84 -1.68 -8.21
CA ASN A 8 27.60 -0.49 -7.41
C ASN A 8 26.13 -0.49 -6.92
N HIS A 9 25.94 -1.01 -5.71
CA HIS A 9 24.69 -0.88 -4.96
C HIS A 9 24.61 0.55 -4.42
N THR A 10 23.69 1.37 -4.94
CA THR A 10 23.42 2.71 -4.42
C THR A 10 22.75 2.59 -3.04
N LYS A 11 23.55 2.77 -1.99
CA LYS A 11 23.07 2.85 -0.60
C LYS A 11 22.28 4.16 -0.41
N THR A 12 20.96 4.10 -0.54
CA THR A 12 20.08 5.14 0.01
C THR A 12 20.13 5.07 1.53
N LYS A 13 20.69 6.10 2.16
CA LYS A 13 20.79 6.23 3.63
C LYS A 13 19.38 6.24 4.26
N PRO A 14 19.15 5.55 5.39
CA PRO A 14 17.88 5.66 6.10
C PRO A 14 17.77 7.04 6.78
N PHE A 15 16.66 7.71 6.52
CA PHE A 15 16.21 8.92 7.20
C PHE A 15 16.14 8.68 8.71
N THR A 16 17.02 9.32 9.48
CA THR A 16 17.03 9.27 10.93
C THR A 16 15.86 10.10 11.47
N LYS A 17 15.01 9.42 12.24
CA LYS A 17 13.82 9.98 12.88
C LYS A 17 14.28 10.81 14.09
N THR A 18 14.39 12.12 13.93
CA THR A 18 14.65 13.04 15.04
C THR A 18 13.50 12.96 16.05
N GLN A 19 13.82 12.56 17.28
CA GLN A 19 12.91 12.51 18.43
C GLN A 19 12.48 13.94 18.82
N PRO A 20 11.20 14.22 19.10
CA PRO A 20 10.82 15.49 19.70
C PRO A 20 11.24 15.51 21.17
N ASN A 21 12.18 16.40 21.48
CA ASN A 21 12.62 16.81 22.80
C ASN A 21 11.43 17.30 23.63
N ARG A 22 10.92 16.47 24.57
CA ARG A 22 9.94 16.89 25.58
C ARG A 22 10.66 17.44 26.81
N ASN A 23 11.24 18.62 26.67
CA ASN A 23 11.62 19.43 27.82
C ASN A 23 10.44 20.34 28.19
N LYS A 24 9.49 19.83 28.98
CA LYS A 24 8.48 20.66 29.65
C LYS A 24 8.99 20.98 31.06
N GLY A 25 9.89 21.95 31.14
CA GLY A 25 10.25 22.65 32.37
C GLY A 25 9.08 23.51 32.85
N GLY A 26 8.91 23.58 34.16
CA GLY A 26 7.72 24.08 34.82
C GLY A 26 7.52 25.59 34.69
N GLY A 27 6.35 25.98 34.18
CA GLY A 27 5.82 27.33 34.35
C GLY A 27 5.09 27.42 35.69
N ARG A 28 5.75 28.01 36.70
CA ARG A 28 5.06 28.56 37.88
C ARG A 28 4.33 29.83 37.44
N GLY A 29 3.10 29.68 36.97
CA GLY A 29 2.16 30.79 36.82
C GLY A 29 1.34 30.93 38.09
N THR A 30 1.70 31.89 38.94
CA THR A 30 0.84 32.37 40.03
C THR A 30 -0.28 33.22 39.43
N GLY A 31 -1.34 32.56 38.96
CA GLY A 31 -2.59 33.19 38.54
C GLY A 31 -3.65 32.95 39.61
N GLY A 32 -4.17 34.04 40.20
CA GLY A 32 -5.27 34.01 41.15
C GLY A 32 -6.51 33.34 40.55
N GLY A 33 -6.84 32.15 41.06
CA GLY A 33 -8.07 31.43 40.73
C GLY A 33 -9.07 31.58 41.86
N ALA A 34 -10.31 31.91 41.52
CA ALA A 34 -11.47 31.96 42.41
C ALA A 34 -11.55 30.76 43.36
N PRO A 35 -12.13 30.92 44.58
CA PRO A 35 -12.21 29.81 45.53
C PRO A 35 -12.98 28.64 44.91
N TYR A 36 -12.27 27.55 44.62
CA TYR A 36 -12.86 26.29 44.20
C TYR A 36 -13.81 25.82 45.31
N LYS A 37 -15.11 25.99 45.11
CA LYS A 37 -16.13 25.32 45.89
C LYS A 37 -15.94 23.82 45.67
N LYS A 38 -15.40 23.11 46.67
CA LYS A 38 -15.32 21.65 46.65
C LYS A 38 -16.75 21.12 46.43
N PRO A 39 -17.01 20.27 45.41
CA PRO A 39 -18.32 19.67 45.29
C PRO A 39 -18.58 18.87 46.57
N ALA A 40 -19.72 19.13 47.20
CA ALA A 40 -20.18 18.39 48.36
C ALA A 40 -20.08 16.89 48.04
N HIS A 41 -19.53 16.11 48.98
CA HIS A 41 -19.43 14.65 48.87
C HIS A 41 -20.86 14.06 48.80
N GLY A 42 -21.43 14.08 47.61
CA GLY A 42 -22.73 13.49 47.31
C GLY A 42 -22.64 11.99 47.51
N LYS A 43 -23.59 11.48 48.29
CA LYS A 43 -24.01 10.08 48.48
C LYS A 43 -23.00 9.04 47.99
N ALA A 44 -22.37 8.33 48.94
CA ALA A 44 -21.46 7.23 48.69
C ALA A 44 -21.98 6.34 47.54
N ALA A 45 -21.35 6.45 46.37
CA ALA A 45 -21.65 5.58 45.25
C ALA A 45 -21.36 4.15 45.72
N PHE A 46 -22.33 3.25 45.57
CA PHE A 46 -22.17 1.84 45.91
C PHE A 46 -20.95 1.28 45.16
N VAL A 47 -19.83 1.13 45.88
CA VAL A 47 -18.58 0.65 45.30
C VAL A 47 -18.76 -0.85 45.09
N LYS A 48 -18.80 -1.27 43.83
CA LYS A 48 -18.87 -2.69 43.46
C LYS A 48 -17.76 -3.47 44.18
N SER A 49 -18.05 -4.71 44.58
CA SER A 49 -17.05 -5.59 45.18
C SER A 49 -15.85 -5.77 44.25
N LYS A 50 -14.66 -5.97 44.84
CA LYS A 50 -13.40 -6.16 44.10
C LYS A 50 -13.49 -7.32 43.09
N GLU A 51 -14.27 -8.34 43.41
CA GLU A 51 -14.54 -9.51 42.56
C GLU A 51 -15.42 -9.16 41.36
N ALA A 52 -16.52 -8.41 41.58
CA ALA A 52 -17.37 -7.92 40.50
C ALA A 52 -16.57 -7.03 39.53
N GLN A 53 -15.66 -6.19 40.05
CA GLN A 53 -14.79 -5.36 39.23
C GLN A 53 -13.78 -6.19 38.42
N ARG A 54 -13.22 -7.27 39.00
CA ARG A 54 -12.32 -8.19 38.28
C ARG A 54 -13.05 -8.94 37.16
N HIS A 55 -14.25 -9.43 37.43
CA HIS A 55 -15.06 -10.14 36.45
C HIS A 55 -15.48 -9.23 35.27
N GLU A 56 -15.91 -8.00 35.54
CA GLU A 56 -16.20 -7.02 34.48
C GLU A 56 -14.96 -6.68 33.63
N ARG A 57 -13.78 -6.57 34.26
CA ARG A 57 -12.52 -6.33 33.53
C ARG A 57 -12.17 -7.53 32.64
N ALA A 58 -12.32 -8.75 33.14
CA ALA A 58 -12.06 -9.97 32.37
C ALA A 58 -13.00 -10.08 31.16
N LYS A 59 -14.31 -9.83 31.34
CA LYS A 59 -15.29 -9.80 30.24
C LYS A 59 -14.93 -8.76 29.18
N LYS A 60 -14.66 -7.51 29.59
CA LYS A 60 -14.24 -6.44 28.67
C LYS A 60 -12.94 -6.76 27.93
N PHE A 61 -12.03 -7.49 28.56
CA PHE A 61 -10.80 -7.94 27.93
C PHE A 61 -11.07 -9.00 26.86
N GLN A 62 -11.91 -10.00 27.17
CA GLN A 62 -12.32 -11.03 26.20
C GLN A 62 -13.07 -10.43 25.01
N GLU A 63 -14.03 -9.53 25.24
CA GLU A 63 -14.75 -8.81 24.20
C GLU A 63 -13.79 -8.03 23.28
N ARG A 64 -12.79 -7.35 23.86
CA ARG A 64 -11.77 -6.63 23.09
C ARG A 64 -10.91 -7.57 22.24
N GLN A 65 -10.56 -8.74 22.75
CA GLN A 65 -9.78 -9.73 22.01
C GLN A 65 -10.61 -10.32 20.85
N ALA A 66 -11.89 -10.65 21.10
CA ALA A 66 -12.79 -11.11 20.05
C ALA A 66 -12.95 -10.06 18.93
N LEU A 67 -13.14 -8.79 19.29
CA LEU A 67 -13.25 -7.69 18.32
C LEU A 67 -11.96 -7.50 17.51
N ARG A 68 -10.78 -7.65 18.14
CA ARG A 68 -9.49 -7.58 17.44
C ARG A 68 -9.33 -8.74 16.46
N ALA A 69 -9.69 -9.96 16.87
CA ALA A 69 -9.62 -11.14 16.02
C ALA A 69 -10.54 -11.02 14.80
N GLN A 70 -11.78 -10.51 14.99
CA GLN A 70 -12.70 -10.26 13.88
C GLN A 70 -12.11 -9.24 12.88
N LYS A 71 -11.62 -8.10 13.36
CA LYS A 71 -10.99 -7.09 12.50
C LYS A 71 -9.76 -7.61 11.77
N GLN A 72 -8.96 -8.47 12.40
CA GLN A 72 -7.81 -9.09 11.74
C GLN A 72 -8.24 -10.01 10.60
N LYS A 73 -9.28 -10.84 10.81
CA LYS A 73 -9.84 -11.70 9.75
C LYS A 73 -10.37 -10.89 8.57
N GLU A 74 -11.14 -9.84 8.85
CA GLU A 74 -11.65 -8.93 7.80
C GLU A 74 -10.51 -8.32 6.98
N LEU A 75 -9.47 -7.79 7.65
CA LEU A 75 -8.30 -7.21 6.97
C LEU A 75 -7.51 -8.25 6.16
N GLU A 76 -7.41 -9.49 6.63
CA GLU A 76 -6.74 -10.57 5.91
C GLU A 76 -7.52 -10.97 4.65
N GLU A 77 -8.84 -11.06 4.74
CA GLU A 77 -9.70 -11.35 3.60
C GLU A 77 -9.65 -10.23 2.54
N GLU A 78 -9.70 -8.96 2.96
CA GLU A 78 -9.55 -7.82 2.05
C GLU A 78 -8.19 -7.82 1.37
N ARG A 79 -7.11 -8.07 2.13
CA ARG A 79 -5.76 -8.17 1.56
C ARG A 79 -5.65 -9.34 0.59
N ALA A 80 -6.27 -10.48 0.88
CA ALA A 80 -6.28 -11.63 0.00
C ALA A 80 -7.02 -11.33 -1.31
N LYS A 81 -8.19 -10.68 -1.25
CA LYS A 81 -8.95 -10.23 -2.43
C LYS A 81 -8.12 -9.25 -3.27
N ALA A 82 -7.55 -8.22 -2.64
CA ALA A 82 -6.73 -7.24 -3.34
C ALA A 82 -5.47 -7.85 -3.99
N LYS A 83 -4.85 -8.86 -3.37
CA LYS A 83 -3.73 -9.61 -3.97
C LYS A 83 -4.18 -10.38 -5.20
N LYS A 84 -5.29 -11.12 -5.11
CA LYS A 84 -5.84 -11.89 -6.24
C LYS A 84 -6.16 -10.98 -7.43
N GLU A 85 -6.84 -9.86 -7.21
CA GLU A 85 -7.15 -8.91 -8.28
C GLU A 85 -5.89 -8.34 -8.95
N LYS A 86 -4.86 -8.02 -8.17
CA LYS A 86 -3.58 -7.54 -8.71
C LYS A 86 -2.90 -8.61 -9.56
N GLU A 87 -2.86 -9.84 -9.06
CA GLU A 87 -2.27 -10.97 -9.79
C GLU A 87 -3.01 -11.26 -11.09
N GLU A 88 -4.34 -11.22 -11.08
CA GLU A 88 -5.18 -11.38 -12.28
C GLU A 88 -4.90 -10.29 -13.31
N LYS A 89 -4.84 -9.02 -12.89
CA LYS A 89 -4.47 -7.89 -13.78
C LYS A 89 -3.08 -8.08 -14.39
N ILE A 90 -2.10 -8.53 -13.60
CA ILE A 90 -0.75 -8.81 -14.09
C ILE A 90 -0.76 -9.97 -15.10
N LYS A 91 -1.49 -11.05 -14.82
CA LYS A 91 -1.62 -12.20 -15.73
C LYS A 91 -2.24 -11.77 -17.06
N GLN A 92 -3.33 -11.00 -17.01
CA GLN A 92 -3.98 -10.47 -18.20
C GLN A 92 -3.05 -9.55 -19.02
N TYR A 93 -2.33 -8.65 -18.36
CA TYR A 93 -1.35 -7.78 -19.02
C TYR A 93 -0.26 -8.59 -19.72
N LYS A 94 0.33 -9.58 -19.03
CA LYS A 94 1.36 -10.46 -19.60
C LYS A 94 0.83 -11.23 -20.81
N LYS A 95 -0.40 -11.77 -20.73
CA LYS A 95 -1.06 -12.46 -21.85
C LYS A 95 -1.21 -11.53 -23.07
N LYS A 96 -1.80 -10.34 -22.87
CA LYS A 96 -1.96 -9.33 -23.93
C LYS A 96 -0.62 -8.92 -24.54
N ARG A 97 0.43 -8.75 -23.73
CA ARG A 97 1.77 -8.42 -24.21
C ARG A 97 2.33 -9.53 -25.11
N LEU A 98 2.23 -10.79 -24.69
CA LEU A 98 2.70 -11.93 -25.48
C LEU A 98 1.94 -12.11 -26.79
N GLU A 99 0.62 -11.90 -26.78
CA GLU A 99 -0.19 -11.94 -28.01
C GLU A 99 0.23 -10.83 -28.98
N LYS A 100 0.43 -9.60 -28.49
CA LYS A 100 0.94 -8.49 -29.29
C LYS A 100 2.31 -8.77 -29.86
N THR A 101 3.26 -9.27 -29.06
CA THR A 101 4.61 -9.57 -29.57
C THR A 101 4.60 -10.69 -30.59
N LYS A 102 3.77 -11.73 -30.40
CA LYS A 102 3.56 -12.78 -31.41
C LYS A 102 2.98 -12.22 -32.70
N ALA A 103 1.97 -11.37 -32.62
CA ALA A 103 1.37 -10.74 -33.80
C ALA A 103 2.38 -9.85 -34.54
N ILE A 104 3.17 -9.05 -33.81
CA ILE A 104 4.23 -8.23 -34.39
C ILE A 104 5.28 -9.11 -35.05
N SER A 105 5.77 -10.16 -34.37
CA SER A 105 6.79 -11.06 -34.92
C SER A 105 6.32 -11.83 -36.17
N LYS A 106 5.01 -12.03 -36.33
CA LYS A 106 4.43 -12.63 -37.56
C LYS A 106 4.36 -11.64 -38.72
N ARG A 107 4.30 -10.34 -38.43
CA ARG A 107 4.20 -9.26 -39.42
C ARG A 107 5.58 -8.69 -39.79
N THR A 108 6.48 -8.62 -38.83
CA THR A 108 7.79 -8.02 -38.97
C THR A 108 8.91 -8.92 -38.45
N GLN A 109 10.04 -8.91 -39.16
CA GLN A 109 11.29 -9.51 -38.75
C GLN A 109 12.27 -8.39 -38.40
N ARG A 110 12.73 -8.34 -37.14
CA ARG A 110 13.64 -7.28 -36.65
C ARG A 110 13.11 -5.85 -36.93
N GLY A 111 11.79 -5.67 -36.83
CA GLY A 111 11.13 -4.39 -37.09
C GLY A 111 10.85 -4.08 -38.57
N GLN A 112 11.34 -4.90 -39.51
CA GLN A 112 11.07 -4.75 -40.93
C GLN A 112 9.88 -5.63 -41.37
N PRO A 113 8.96 -5.16 -42.22
CA PRO A 113 7.88 -5.99 -42.75
C PRO A 113 8.43 -7.24 -43.47
N LEU A 114 7.78 -8.38 -43.24
CA LEU A 114 8.07 -9.62 -43.97
C LEU A 114 7.83 -9.43 -45.48
N MET A 115 8.54 -10.19 -46.31
CA MET A 115 8.54 -10.02 -47.79
C MET A 115 7.14 -9.92 -48.40
N LYS A 116 6.19 -10.75 -47.95
CA LYS A 116 4.79 -10.70 -48.39
C LYS A 116 4.17 -9.32 -48.17
N ASP A 117 4.27 -8.80 -46.94
CA ASP A 117 3.69 -7.51 -46.55
C ASP A 117 4.48 -6.34 -47.15
N ARG A 118 5.81 -6.47 -47.25
CA ARG A 118 6.69 -5.51 -47.91
C ARG A 118 6.33 -5.34 -49.39
N MET A 119 6.06 -6.46 -50.08
CA MET A 119 5.66 -6.46 -51.49
C MET A 119 4.29 -5.79 -51.69
N GLN A 120 3.31 -6.04 -50.83
CA GLN A 120 2.03 -5.33 -50.87
C GLN A 120 2.20 -3.83 -50.66
N LEU A 121 3.06 -3.42 -49.72
CA LEU A 121 3.36 -2.00 -49.48
C LEU A 121 3.96 -1.34 -50.73
N LEU A 122 4.93 -2.00 -51.37
CA LEU A 122 5.57 -1.51 -52.60
C LEU A 122 4.56 -1.38 -53.75
N LEU A 123 3.73 -2.39 -53.98
CA LEU A 123 2.70 -2.35 -55.03
C LEU A 123 1.69 -1.22 -54.78
N LYS A 124 1.29 -1.01 -53.52
CA LYS A 124 0.41 0.09 -53.14
C LYS A 124 1.05 1.46 -53.44
N GLN A 125 2.32 1.64 -53.10
CA GLN A 125 3.06 2.87 -53.40
C GLN A 125 3.13 3.13 -54.91
N ILE A 126 3.42 2.10 -55.72
CA ILE A 126 3.45 2.23 -57.19
C ILE A 126 2.07 2.63 -57.74
N GLN A 127 0.99 2.03 -57.22
CA GLN A 127 -0.37 2.39 -57.64
C GLN A 127 -0.74 3.83 -57.24
N GLU A 128 -0.37 4.27 -56.05
CA GLU A 128 -0.59 5.65 -55.60
C GLU A 128 0.22 6.65 -56.43
N MET A 129 1.48 6.34 -56.73
CA MET A 129 2.32 7.15 -57.62
C MET A 129 1.72 7.26 -59.02
N LYS A 130 1.19 6.16 -59.57
CA LYS A 130 0.55 6.15 -60.89
C LYS A 130 -0.80 6.88 -60.92
N LYS A 131 -1.50 7.01 -59.79
CA LYS A 131 -2.76 7.77 -59.71
C LYS A 131 -2.54 9.27 -59.54
N ASN A 132 -1.40 9.67 -58.98
CA ASN A 132 -1.10 11.04 -58.60
C ASN A 132 -0.10 11.74 -59.54
N GLY A 133 0.42 11.04 -60.55
CA GLY A 133 1.24 11.59 -61.64
C GLY A 133 0.52 11.46 -62.96
#